data_AF-A0A0B8SZX3-F1
#
_entry.id   AF-A0A0B8SZX3-F1
#
_cell.length_a   1.000
_cell.length_b   1.000
_cell.length_c   1.000
_cell.angle_alpha   90.00
_cell.angle_beta   90.00
_cell.angle_gamma   90.00
#
_symmetry.space_group_name_H-M   'P 1'
#
loop_
_entity.id
_entity.type
_entity.pdbx_description
1 polymer ?
#
loop_
_entity_poly.entity_id
_entity_poly.type
_entity_poly.pdbx_seq_one_letter_code
_entity_poly.pdbx_strand_id
1 'polypeptide(L)'
;MFERGYSVDDSGTLTELTTRSDSVIRELTALDIVDDVYFKKLKEDILRYVKQTQTLKKIQKTAKQKPEGLLAAVRKDSKAWHYAKALNSGGEPLLNAYQALVKSQMEVNAWPQNLWDNYLENMSKDNKLDLAFDYVLVYGWWNSANRLVDHVVYDGTQMNNFFKLFIKVDTLDCDEP
;
A
#
# COMPACT_ATOMS: atom_id res chain seq x y z
N MET A 1 -5.37 1.20 -21.93
CA MET A 1 -5.22 1.83 -20.59
C MET A 1 -6.05 1.03 -19.59
N PHE A 2 -5.49 -0.04 -19.01
CA PHE A 2 -6.12 -0.82 -17.93
C PHE A 2 -5.46 -0.44 -16.60
N GLU A 3 -5.69 0.79 -16.14
CA GLU A 3 -5.17 1.31 -14.88
C GLU A 3 -6.13 1.02 -13.72
N ARG A 4 -6.55 -0.23 -13.54
CA ARG A 4 -6.99 -0.67 -12.22
C ARG A 4 -5.96 -1.68 -11.74
N GLY A 5 -4.89 -1.18 -11.14
CA GLY A 5 -4.11 -2.01 -10.23
C GLY A 5 -5.08 -2.65 -9.23
N TYR A 6 -4.82 -3.88 -8.80
CA TYR A 6 -5.70 -4.63 -7.89
C TYR A 6 -5.80 -4.02 -6.47
N SER A 7 -5.44 -2.74 -6.31
CA SER A 7 -5.63 -1.97 -5.09
C SER A 7 -7.12 -1.73 -4.89
N VAL A 8 -7.62 -2.20 -3.73
CA VAL A 8 -8.98 -1.87 -3.30
C VAL A 8 -8.99 -0.46 -2.73
N ASP A 9 -9.95 0.37 -3.15
CA ASP A 9 -10.15 1.69 -2.57
C ASP A 9 -10.33 1.61 -1.04
N ASP A 10 -9.48 2.33 -0.32
CA ASP A 10 -9.40 2.36 1.12
C ASP A 10 -10.03 3.59 1.77
N SER A 11 -10.77 4.39 0.99
CA SER A 11 -11.56 5.54 1.48
C SER A 11 -12.58 5.15 2.57
N GLY A 12 -13.13 6.13 3.29
CA GLY A 12 -14.23 5.89 4.24
C GLY A 12 -13.85 5.11 5.51
N THR A 13 -14.84 4.46 6.13
CA THR A 13 -14.76 3.77 7.41
C THR A 13 -14.10 2.38 7.31
N LEU A 14 -13.77 1.79 8.46
CA LEU A 14 -13.27 0.40 8.53
C LEU A 14 -14.30 -0.60 7.96
N THR A 15 -15.58 -0.38 8.22
CA THR A 15 -16.67 -1.23 7.73
C THR A 15 -16.80 -1.16 6.21
N GLU A 16 -16.74 0.05 5.65
CA GLU A 16 -16.81 0.25 4.20
C GLU A 16 -15.59 -0.38 3.49
N LEU A 17 -14.37 -0.14 3.99
CA LEU A 17 -13.16 -0.82 3.51
C LEU A 17 -13.34 -2.34 3.55
N THR A 18 -13.78 -2.88 4.68
CA THR A 18 -13.93 -4.33 4.86
C THR A 18 -14.93 -4.91 3.88
N THR A 19 -16.09 -4.26 3.73
CA THR A 19 -17.14 -4.67 2.81
C THR A 19 -16.65 -4.67 1.36
N ARG A 20 -15.98 -3.60 0.93
CA ARG A 20 -15.43 -3.49 -0.43
C ARG A 20 -14.37 -4.56 -0.69
N SER A 21 -13.39 -4.70 0.21
CA SER A 21 -12.34 -5.71 0.05
C SER A 21 -12.89 -7.13 0.05
N ASP A 22 -13.87 -7.44 0.91
CA ASP A 22 -14.50 -8.76 0.94
C ASP A 22 -15.30 -9.04 -0.35
N SER A 23 -15.92 -8.02 -0.95
CA SER A 23 -16.54 -8.15 -2.28
C SER A 23 -15.52 -8.50 -3.34
N VAL A 24 -14.42 -7.74 -3.43
CA VAL A 24 -13.34 -7.97 -4.39
C VAL A 24 -12.73 -9.36 -4.21
N ILE A 25 -12.51 -9.82 -2.97
CA ILE A 25 -11.99 -11.16 -2.69
C ILE A 25 -12.97 -12.25 -3.16
N ARG A 26 -14.28 -12.07 -2.93
CA ARG A 26 -15.31 -13.02 -3.40
C ARG A 26 -15.36 -13.07 -4.92
N GLU A 27 -15.38 -11.91 -5.57
CA GLU A 27 -15.37 -11.79 -7.03
C GLU A 27 -14.13 -12.47 -7.61
N LEU A 28 -12.94 -12.11 -7.13
CA LEU A 28 -11.68 -12.72 -7.56
C LEU A 28 -11.65 -14.23 -7.31
N THR A 29 -12.24 -14.72 -6.23
CA THR A 29 -12.29 -16.17 -5.94
C THR A 29 -13.22 -16.90 -6.91
N ALA A 30 -14.37 -16.30 -7.21
CA ALA A 30 -15.39 -16.84 -8.10
C ALA A 30 -15.06 -16.70 -9.59
N LEU A 31 -14.07 -15.89 -9.96
CA LEU A 31 -13.65 -15.73 -11.36
C LEU A 31 -13.32 -17.09 -11.98
N ASP A 32 -14.06 -17.44 -13.03
CA ASP A 32 -13.70 -18.53 -13.91
C ASP A 32 -12.53 -18.08 -14.78
N ILE A 33 -11.48 -18.88 -14.81
CA ILE A 33 -10.24 -18.56 -15.51
C ILE A 33 -9.88 -19.73 -16.41
N VAL A 34 -9.23 -19.43 -17.53
CA VAL A 34 -8.73 -20.44 -18.45
C VAL A 34 -7.91 -21.49 -17.71
N ASP A 35 -8.05 -22.75 -18.14
CA ASP A 35 -7.33 -23.89 -17.58
C ASP A 35 -5.84 -23.87 -17.99
N ASP A 36 -5.12 -22.89 -17.44
CA ASP A 36 -3.71 -22.64 -17.70
C ASP A 36 -2.98 -22.37 -16.38
N VAL A 37 -1.77 -22.93 -16.26
CA VAL A 37 -0.98 -22.87 -15.03
C VAL A 37 -0.61 -21.44 -14.66
N TYR A 38 -0.27 -20.61 -15.65
CA TYR A 38 0.11 -19.22 -15.42
C TYR A 38 -1.07 -18.40 -14.90
N PHE A 39 -2.24 -18.49 -15.56
CA PHE A 39 -3.41 -17.72 -15.15
C PHE A 39 -3.99 -18.16 -13.79
N LYS A 40 -3.92 -19.45 -13.47
CA LYS A 40 -4.25 -19.95 -12.12
C LYS A 40 -3.34 -19.36 -11.07
N LYS A 41 -2.03 -19.37 -11.32
CA LYS A 41 -1.05 -18.79 -10.41
C LYS A 41 -1.23 -17.28 -10.25
N LEU A 42 -1.48 -16.56 -11.35
CA LEU A 42 -1.73 -15.12 -11.32
C LEU A 42 -2.95 -14.78 -10.47
N LYS A 43 -4.07 -15.53 -10.60
CA LYS A 43 -5.26 -15.37 -9.75
C LYS A 43 -4.93 -15.54 -8.26
N GLU A 44 -4.15 -16.56 -7.91
CA GLU A 44 -3.71 -16.80 -6.53
C GLU A 44 -2.86 -15.66 -5.98
N ASP A 45 -1.93 -15.14 -6.78
CA ASP A 45 -1.02 -14.06 -6.39
C ASP A 45 -1.79 -12.74 -6.21
N ILE A 46 -2.74 -12.43 -7.09
CA ILE A 46 -3.66 -11.30 -6.93
C ILE A 46 -4.47 -11.44 -5.63
N LEU A 47 -5.07 -12.63 -5.38
CA LEU A 47 -5.83 -12.89 -4.16
C LEU A 47 -4.98 -12.70 -2.90
N ARG A 48 -3.72 -13.16 -2.94
CA ARG A 48 -2.76 -12.99 -1.84
C ARG A 48 -2.45 -11.52 -1.60
N TYR A 49 -2.12 -10.77 -2.66
CA TYR A 49 -1.87 -9.34 -2.61
C TYR A 49 -3.03 -8.58 -1.96
N VAL A 50 -4.27 -8.82 -2.43
CA VAL A 50 -5.47 -8.14 -1.92
C VAL A 50 -5.70 -8.46 -0.44
N LYS A 51 -5.56 -9.72 -0.04
CA LYS A 51 -5.74 -10.15 1.38
C LYS A 51 -4.70 -9.54 2.31
N GLN A 52 -3.43 -9.54 1.90
CA GLN A 52 -2.34 -8.93 2.68
C GLN A 52 -2.53 -7.41 2.81
N THR A 53 -2.86 -6.74 1.71
CA THR A 53 -3.13 -5.30 1.68
C THR A 53 -4.33 -4.95 2.56
N GLN A 54 -5.44 -5.68 2.45
CA GLN A 54 -6.62 -5.51 3.29
C GLN A 54 -6.27 -5.64 4.78
N THR A 55 -5.46 -6.63 5.14
CA THR A 55 -5.03 -6.86 6.53
C THR A 55 -4.27 -5.66 7.06
N LEU A 56 -3.29 -5.14 6.30
CA LEU A 56 -2.53 -3.96 6.71
C LEU A 56 -3.41 -2.70 6.77
N LYS A 57 -4.34 -2.50 5.82
CA LYS A 57 -5.25 -1.35 5.81
C LYS A 57 -6.22 -1.35 7.01
N LYS A 58 -6.72 -2.52 7.41
CA LYS A 58 -7.55 -2.64 8.63
C LYS A 58 -6.77 -2.18 9.86
N ILE A 59 -5.52 -2.62 10.00
CA ILE A 59 -4.63 -2.24 11.10
C ILE A 59 -4.33 -0.73 11.05
N GLN A 60 -4.03 -0.18 9.87
CA GLN A 60 -3.81 1.24 9.66
C GLN A 60 -5.01 2.08 10.13
N LYS A 61 -6.24 1.70 9.73
CA LYS A 61 -7.46 2.43 10.11
C LYS A 61 -7.75 2.41 11.60
N THR A 62 -7.33 1.37 12.32
CA THR A 62 -7.51 1.27 13.77
C THR A 62 -6.33 1.80 14.58
N ALA A 63 -5.27 2.26 13.92
CA ALA A 63 -3.99 2.54 14.55
C ALA A 63 -4.05 3.62 15.63
N LYS A 64 -4.89 4.67 15.46
CA LYS A 64 -5.05 5.72 16.48
C LYS A 64 -5.60 5.17 17.80
N GLN A 65 -6.45 4.15 17.74
CA GLN A 65 -7.05 3.53 18.93
C GLN A 65 -6.26 2.32 19.43
N LYS A 66 -5.56 1.62 18.54
CA LYS A 66 -4.86 0.35 18.80
C LYS A 66 -3.50 0.30 18.09
N PRO A 67 -2.55 1.16 18.48
CA PRO A 67 -1.26 1.26 17.78
C PRO A 67 -0.39 0.00 17.94
N GLU A 68 -0.63 -0.83 18.96
CA GLU A 68 0.07 -2.09 19.19
C GLU A 68 -0.12 -3.09 18.03
N GLY A 69 -1.24 -3.00 17.31
CA GLY A 69 -1.52 -3.81 16.12
C GLY A 69 -0.50 -3.57 15.00
N LEU A 70 0.10 -2.38 14.93
CA LEU A 70 1.12 -2.03 13.93
C LEU A 70 2.40 -2.85 14.10
N LEU A 71 2.75 -3.21 15.34
CA LEU A 71 3.95 -3.99 15.65
C LEU A 71 3.78 -5.46 15.25
N ALA A 72 2.61 -6.03 15.54
CA ALA A 72 2.29 -7.42 15.21
C ALA A 72 2.13 -7.65 13.69
N ALA A 73 1.81 -6.61 12.94
CA ALA A 73 1.57 -6.66 11.50
C ALA A 73 2.83 -6.84 10.64
N VAL A 74 4.01 -6.61 11.20
CA VAL A 74 5.25 -6.48 10.42
C VAL A 74 6.40 -7.26 11.05
N ARG A 75 7.37 -7.64 10.22
CA ARG A 75 8.57 -8.35 10.69
C ARG A 75 9.35 -7.49 11.68
N LYS A 76 9.72 -8.08 12.83
CA LYS A 76 10.58 -7.45 13.84
C LYS A 76 11.85 -6.88 13.20
N ASP A 77 12.29 -5.73 13.69
CA ASP A 77 13.50 -5.02 13.24
C ASP A 77 13.48 -4.57 11.76
N SER A 78 12.34 -4.65 11.08
CA SER A 78 12.14 -4.00 9.79
C SER A 78 11.96 -2.48 9.94
N LYS A 79 12.14 -1.73 8.85
CA LYS A 79 11.85 -0.28 8.83
C LYS A 79 10.41 0.02 9.29
N ALA A 80 9.44 -0.79 8.85
CA ALA A 80 8.05 -0.66 9.29
C ALA A 80 7.90 -0.89 10.80
N TRP A 81 8.62 -1.88 11.36
CA TRP A 81 8.59 -2.16 12.79
C TRP A 81 9.13 -1.01 13.64
N HIS A 82 10.20 -0.33 13.19
CA HIS A 82 10.71 0.85 13.89
C HIS A 82 9.70 2.01 13.91
N TYR A 83 9.00 2.26 12.80
CA TYR A 83 7.91 3.24 12.80
C TYR A 83 6.73 2.80 13.67
N ALA A 84 6.36 1.51 13.65
CA ALA A 84 5.31 0.97 14.53
C ALA A 84 5.66 1.18 16.01
N LYS A 85 6.92 0.97 16.40
CA LYS A 85 7.39 1.22 17.76
C LYS A 85 7.23 2.68 18.16
N ALA A 86 7.64 3.61 17.29
CA ALA A 86 7.49 5.04 17.53
C ALA A 86 6.01 5.47 17.65
N LEU A 87 5.16 4.96 16.76
CA LEU A 87 3.70 5.20 16.78
C LEU A 87 3.06 4.66 18.06
N ASN A 88 3.45 3.46 18.51
CA ASN A 88 2.95 2.85 19.73
C ASN A 88 3.43 3.55 21.01
N SER A 89 4.66 4.09 21.01
CA SER A 89 5.18 4.84 22.16
C SER A 89 4.64 6.27 22.25
N GLY A 90 4.30 6.91 21.13
CA GLY A 90 3.88 8.30 21.09
C GLY A 90 4.99 9.27 21.52
N GLY A 91 4.60 10.46 21.99
CA GLY A 91 5.48 11.44 22.63
C GLY A 91 6.76 11.77 21.84
N GLU A 92 7.88 11.89 22.54
CA GLU A 92 9.18 12.18 21.95
C GLU A 92 9.67 11.12 20.95
N PRO A 93 9.54 9.80 21.19
CA PRO A 93 9.85 8.78 20.17
C PRO A 93 9.14 9.00 18.83
N LEU A 94 7.87 9.39 18.86
CA LEU A 94 7.09 9.69 17.66
C LEU A 94 7.61 10.95 16.94
N LEU A 95 7.88 12.03 17.68
CA LEU A 95 8.38 13.28 17.10
C LEU A 95 9.77 13.09 16.47
N ASN A 96 10.64 12.29 17.11
CA ASN A 96 11.95 11.95 16.56
C ASN A 96 11.84 11.12 15.27
N ALA A 97 10.91 10.14 15.24
CA ALA A 97 10.63 9.37 14.03
C ALA A 97 10.07 10.24 12.89
N TYR A 98 9.21 11.22 13.22
CA TYR A 98 8.68 12.18 12.24
C TYR A 98 9.80 13.03 11.63
N GLN A 99 10.65 13.63 12.46
CA GLN A 99 11.77 14.44 11.97
C GLN A 99 12.73 13.62 11.09
N ALA A 100 13.10 12.41 11.54
CA ALA A 100 14.00 11.53 10.80
C ALA A 100 13.40 11.11 9.45
N LEU A 101 12.09 10.83 9.40
CA LEU A 101 11.37 10.51 8.17
C LEU A 101 11.38 11.70 7.20
N VAL A 102 11.09 12.91 7.67
CA VAL A 102 11.13 14.13 6.84
C VAL A 102 12.52 14.34 6.25
N LYS A 103 13.57 14.28 7.07
CA LYS A 103 14.96 14.42 6.61
C LYS A 103 15.32 13.38 5.54
N SER A 104 14.94 12.12 5.74
CA SER A 104 15.17 11.06 4.75
C SER A 104 14.39 11.31 3.44
N GLN A 105 13.18 11.86 3.50
CA GLN A 105 12.42 12.20 2.31
C GLN A 105 13.01 13.38 1.55
N MET A 106 13.61 14.35 2.25
CA MET A 106 14.29 15.50 1.63
C MET A 106 15.45 15.07 0.73
N GLU A 107 16.13 13.97 1.03
CA GLU A 107 17.28 13.49 0.23
C GLU A 107 16.90 13.11 -1.21
N VAL A 108 15.64 12.76 -1.45
CA VAL A 108 15.15 12.23 -2.73
C VAL A 108 13.97 13.01 -3.32
N ASN A 109 13.52 14.07 -2.64
CA ASN A 109 12.40 14.89 -3.11
C ASN A 109 12.89 16.02 -4.02
N ALA A 110 12.13 16.34 -5.06
CA ALA A 110 12.45 17.45 -5.96
C ALA A 110 12.31 18.84 -5.30
N TRP A 111 11.61 18.94 -4.16
CA TRP A 111 11.45 20.16 -3.38
C TRP A 111 11.63 19.90 -1.87
N PRO A 112 12.87 19.69 -1.42
CA PRO A 112 13.15 19.31 -0.03
C PRO A 112 12.79 20.39 0.99
N GLN A 113 12.96 21.68 0.64
CA GLN A 113 12.67 22.79 1.55
C GLN A 113 11.20 22.82 1.96
N ASN A 114 10.27 22.57 1.02
CA ASN A 114 8.86 22.51 1.32
C ASN A 114 8.51 21.40 2.34
N LEU A 115 9.20 20.25 2.30
CA LEU A 115 8.99 19.20 3.31
C LEU A 115 9.43 19.67 4.71
N TRP A 116 10.56 20.38 4.79
CA TRP A 116 11.06 20.91 6.06
C TRP A 116 10.16 22.01 6.62
N ASP A 117 9.71 22.94 5.77
CA ASP A 117 8.82 24.03 6.17
C ASP A 117 7.49 23.48 6.71
N ASN A 118 6.89 22.51 6.01
CA ASN A 118 5.68 21.82 6.48
C ASN A 118 5.89 21.10 7.81
N TYR A 119 7.06 20.48 8.01
CA TYR A 119 7.42 19.88 9.30
C TYR A 119 7.49 20.94 10.41
N LEU A 120 8.18 22.06 10.19
CA LEU A 120 8.29 23.14 11.17
C LEU A 120 6.91 23.73 11.51
N GLU A 121 6.07 23.95 10.50
CA GLU A 121 4.70 24.41 10.69
C GLU A 121 3.91 23.44 11.58
N ASN A 122 3.93 22.14 11.26
CA ASN A 122 3.24 21.12 12.05
C ASN A 122 3.75 21.04 13.49
N MET A 123 5.06 21.21 13.71
CA MET A 123 5.67 21.19 15.05
C MET A 123 5.30 22.39 15.91
N SER A 124 4.86 23.50 15.30
CA SER A 124 4.38 24.69 16.01
C SER A 124 2.93 24.58 16.52
N LYS A 125 2.16 23.59 16.04
CA LYS A 125 0.74 23.42 16.37
C LYS A 125 0.55 22.67 17.69
N ASP A 126 -0.55 22.97 18.39
CA ASP A 126 -0.90 22.28 19.65
C ASP A 126 -1.15 20.79 19.43
N ASN A 127 -1.70 20.41 18.27
CA ASN A 127 -1.96 19.03 17.88
C ASN A 127 -0.78 18.35 17.14
N LYS A 128 0.46 18.83 17.32
CA LYS A 128 1.66 18.28 16.65
C LYS A 128 1.83 16.78 16.78
N LEU A 129 1.41 16.18 17.90
CA LEU A 129 1.50 14.73 18.09
C LEU A 129 0.54 13.97 17.17
N ASP A 130 -0.68 14.48 16.97
CA ASP A 130 -1.64 13.88 16.03
C ASP A 130 -1.15 14.01 14.58
N LEU A 131 -0.60 15.17 14.22
CA LEU A 131 -0.02 15.42 12.91
C LEU A 131 1.19 14.51 12.65
N ALA A 132 2.08 14.37 13.64
CA ALA A 132 3.22 13.46 13.57
C ALA A 132 2.76 12.00 13.46
N PHE A 133 1.72 11.61 14.21
CA PHE A 133 1.15 10.27 14.14
C PHE A 133 0.63 9.97 12.73
N ASP A 134 -0.19 10.85 12.16
CA ASP A 134 -0.76 10.68 10.83
C ASP A 134 0.35 10.62 9.76
N TYR A 135 1.34 11.50 9.85
CA TYR A 135 2.44 11.54 8.89
C TYR A 135 3.31 10.28 8.97
N VAL A 136 3.72 9.86 10.17
CA VAL A 136 4.55 8.66 10.36
C VAL A 136 3.76 7.39 10.02
N LEU A 137 2.46 7.34 10.30
CA LEU A 137 1.61 6.20 9.95
C LEU A 137 1.52 6.01 8.43
N VAL A 138 1.29 7.09 7.68
CA VAL A 138 1.10 7.03 6.22
C VAL A 138 2.44 6.94 5.49
N TYR A 139 3.35 7.87 5.75
CA TYR A 139 4.58 7.98 4.97
C TYR A 139 5.73 7.12 5.48
N GLY A 140 5.70 6.76 6.77
CA GLY A 140 6.67 5.88 7.40
C GLY A 140 6.22 4.43 7.38
N TRP A 141 5.27 4.10 8.27
CA TRP A 141 4.82 2.74 8.52
C TRP A 141 4.17 2.12 7.28
N TRP A 142 3.13 2.75 6.71
CA TRP A 142 2.40 2.18 5.58
C TRP A 142 3.29 1.97 4.36
N ASN A 143 4.07 2.98 3.96
CA ASN A 143 5.01 2.83 2.84
C ASN A 143 6.04 1.71 3.07
N SER A 144 6.49 1.51 4.31
CA SER A 144 7.45 0.46 4.64
C SER A 144 6.79 -0.93 4.72
N ALA A 145 5.58 -1.03 5.28
CA ALA A 145 4.83 -2.27 5.43
C ALA A 145 4.29 -2.76 4.08
N ASN A 146 3.75 -1.84 3.25
CA ASN A 146 3.24 -2.15 1.93
C ASN A 146 4.32 -2.72 1.00
N ARG A 147 5.59 -2.31 1.15
CA ARG A 147 6.72 -2.90 0.40
C ARG A 147 6.98 -4.37 0.74
N LEU A 148 6.45 -4.88 1.84
CA LEU A 148 6.61 -6.28 2.27
C LEU A 148 5.47 -7.18 1.77
N VAL A 149 4.44 -6.61 1.13
CA VAL A 149 3.34 -7.36 0.51
C VAL A 149 3.84 -8.01 -0.78
N ASP A 150 3.29 -9.18 -1.12
CA ASP A 150 3.59 -9.88 -2.37
C ASP A 150 2.92 -9.16 -3.56
N HIS A 151 3.60 -8.17 -4.13
CA HIS A 151 3.07 -7.39 -5.26
C HIS A 151 3.02 -8.22 -6.54
N VAL A 152 1.93 -8.05 -7.29
CA VAL A 152 1.82 -8.58 -8.65
C VAL A 152 2.66 -7.71 -9.59
N VAL A 153 3.69 -8.30 -10.19
CA VAL A 153 4.61 -7.61 -11.11
C VAL A 153 4.01 -7.55 -12.50
N TYR A 154 3.90 -6.36 -13.09
CA TYR A 154 3.43 -6.14 -14.46
C TYR A 154 4.61 -5.82 -15.39
N ASP A 155 5.27 -6.86 -15.88
CA ASP A 155 6.44 -6.76 -16.76
C ASP A 155 6.15 -7.15 -18.21
N GLY A 156 4.87 -7.32 -18.56
CA GLY A 156 4.42 -7.77 -19.88
C GLY A 156 4.26 -9.30 -19.99
N THR A 157 4.71 -10.07 -19.00
CA THR A 157 4.54 -11.52 -18.97
C THR A 157 3.07 -11.93 -19.01
N GLN A 158 2.16 -11.14 -18.41
CA GLN A 158 0.72 -11.36 -18.47
C GLN A 158 0.22 -11.32 -19.91
N MET A 159 0.58 -10.26 -20.64
CA MET A 159 0.17 -10.09 -22.03
C MET A 159 0.78 -11.17 -22.93
N ASN A 160 2.05 -11.52 -22.70
CA ASN A 160 2.70 -12.60 -23.44
C ASN A 160 2.00 -13.95 -23.25
N ASN A 161 1.58 -14.30 -22.03
CA ASN A 161 0.84 -15.54 -21.80
C ASN A 161 -0.61 -15.45 -22.29
N PHE A 162 -1.21 -14.26 -22.29
CA PHE A 162 -2.53 -14.06 -22.87
C PHE A 162 -2.53 -14.32 -24.37
N PHE A 163 -1.54 -13.81 -25.11
CA PHE A 163 -1.44 -14.07 -26.55
C PHE A 163 -1.24 -15.54 -26.89
N LYS A 164 -0.60 -16.33 -26.03
CA LYS A 164 -0.45 -17.80 -26.22
C LYS A 164 -1.76 -18.57 -26.16
N LEU A 165 -2.83 -17.98 -25.63
CA LEU A 165 -4.16 -18.61 -25.63
C LEU A 165 -4.80 -18.65 -27.03
N PHE A 166 -4.28 -17.86 -27.97
CA PHE A 166 -4.82 -17.74 -29.32
C PHE A 166 -3.98 -18.55 -30.30
N ILE A 167 -4.65 -19.10 -31.31
CA ILE A 167 -4.00 -19.81 -32.42
C ILE A 167 -3.22 -18.81 -33.30
N LYS A 168 -3.74 -17.59 -33.44
CA LYS A 168 -3.15 -16.51 -34.23
C LYS A 168 -3.52 -15.16 -33.61
N VAL A 169 -2.57 -14.23 -33.62
CA VAL A 169 -2.75 -12.84 -33.22
C VAL A 169 -2.24 -11.98 -34.37
N ASP A 170 -3.10 -11.12 -34.92
CA ASP A 170 -2.76 -10.17 -35.98
C ASP A 170 -2.79 -8.74 -35.40
N THR A 171 -1.73 -7.96 -35.63
CA THR A 171 -1.72 -6.52 -35.33
C THR A 171 -2.19 -5.78 -36.57
N LEU A 172 -3.30 -5.05 -36.43
CA LEU A 172 -3.80 -4.16 -37.49
C LEU A 172 -3.35 -2.74 -37.18
N ASP A 173 -2.48 -2.19 -38.02
CA ASP A 173 -2.17 -0.76 -38.00
C ASP A 173 -3.44 -0.04 -38.48
N CYS A 174 -4.12 0.64 -37.55
CA CYS A 174 -5.24 1.49 -37.88
C CYS A 174 -4.66 2.86 -38.27
N ASP A 175 -4.75 3.22 -39.55
CA ASP A 175 -4.50 4.60 -39.97
C ASP A 175 -5.56 5.51 -39.32
N GLU A 176 -5.12 6.49 -38.52
CA GLU A 176 -6.02 7.53 -38.00
C GLU A 176 -6.58 8.37 -39.17
N PRO A 177 -7.90 8.70 -39.18
CA PRO A 177 -8.51 9.51 -40.21
C PRO A 177 -8.10 10.99 -40.20
#